data_AF-D3BS70-F1
#
_entry.id   AF-D3BS70-F1
#
_cell.length_a   1.000
_cell.length_b   1.000
_cell.length_c   1.000
_cell.angle_alpha   90.00
_cell.angle_beta   90.00
_cell.angle_gamma   90.00
#
_symmetry.space_group_name_H-M   'P 1'
#
loop_
_entity.id
_entity.type
_entity.pdbx_description
1 polymer ?
#
loop_
_entity_poly.entity_id
_entity_poly.type
_entity_poly.pdbx_seq_one_letter_code
_entity_poly.pdbx_strand_id
1 'polypeptide(L)'
;MDRQYQLFSQLLMKTKNKNNNNNYNNENNDNHRFVNLPHIILLRIIKEIENDIDRVCFSLVCKRWFDQRNCYLSFNCKDLILDRSHMIKNIKYFTLKSYINLFQSRLDQILIPSESIVDYPRNQLPLKHDRLPLNIKEIISYYPIRQHILPLALERLEIQLTNEIYQKIDIDVSLLPRSLKALHLFGIQPFQPIDINKLPPSLEEFKCQTVNGNDMIHTTQLPSTLKILELSHCVQFLKHLQSLHTLHLHITNSSDTWEIGDIPESVTHLTIESNTIKFIVKEMLPSKLKYLKLIHYFEFKKNIFSEFRHLETLDLSMLSRKDLAFDKLPDQLKEETGFRATDVRVLGFGWIHWRGQKTENSFT
;
A
#
# COMPACT_ATOMS: atom_id res chain seq x y z
N MET A 1 -40.33 4.53 -7.32
CA MET A 1 -40.17 3.08 -7.59
C MET A 1 -41.50 2.37 -7.84
N ASP A 2 -42.63 2.84 -7.30
CA ASP A 2 -43.89 2.07 -7.19
C ASP A 2 -44.49 1.51 -8.49
N ARG A 3 -44.40 2.24 -9.62
CA ARG A 3 -45.07 1.80 -10.87
C ARG A 3 -44.56 0.47 -11.42
N GLN A 4 -43.27 0.14 -11.26
CA GLN A 4 -42.74 -1.15 -11.73
C GLN A 4 -43.11 -2.29 -10.77
N TYR A 5 -43.11 -2.04 -9.45
CA TYR A 5 -43.62 -3.00 -8.45
C TYR A 5 -45.12 -3.28 -8.64
N GLN A 6 -45.92 -2.26 -8.95
CA GLN A 6 -47.34 -2.44 -9.29
C GLN A 6 -47.52 -3.26 -10.57
N LEU A 7 -46.72 -3.04 -11.62
CA LEU A 7 -46.80 -3.86 -12.84
C LEU A 7 -46.43 -5.33 -12.57
N PHE A 8 -45.36 -5.57 -11.80
CA PHE A 8 -44.87 -6.92 -11.50
C PHE A 8 -45.83 -7.69 -10.59
N SER A 9 -46.37 -7.05 -9.56
CA SER A 9 -47.39 -7.64 -8.68
C SER A 9 -48.73 -7.89 -9.38
N GLN A 10 -49.16 -7.00 -10.30
CA GLN A 10 -50.35 -7.25 -11.13
C GLN A 10 -50.17 -8.42 -12.10
N LEU A 11 -48.97 -8.63 -12.65
CA LEU A 11 -48.63 -9.80 -13.47
C LEU A 11 -48.66 -11.10 -12.65
N LEU A 12 -48.11 -11.09 -11.43
CA LEU A 12 -48.13 -12.23 -10.50
C LEU A 12 -49.52 -12.55 -9.92
N MET A 13 -50.40 -11.55 -9.76
CA MET A 13 -51.77 -11.77 -9.28
C MET A 13 -52.71 -12.26 -10.38
N LYS A 14 -52.54 -11.82 -11.64
CA LYS A 14 -53.42 -12.21 -12.76
C LYS A 14 -53.37 -13.71 -13.10
N THR A 15 -52.28 -14.40 -12.82
CA THR A 15 -52.15 -15.85 -13.04
C THR A 15 -52.87 -16.69 -11.98
N LYS A 16 -53.27 -16.12 -10.84
CA LYS A 16 -53.81 -16.87 -9.70
C LYS A 16 -55.34 -16.99 -9.67
N ASN A 17 -56.06 -16.32 -10.57
CA ASN A 17 -57.52 -16.19 -10.53
C ASN A 17 -58.25 -16.78 -11.76
N LYS A 18 -57.75 -17.89 -12.29
CA LYS A 18 -58.44 -18.68 -13.32
C LYS A 18 -58.04 -20.16 -13.23
N ASN A 19 -58.71 -20.91 -12.35
CA ASN A 19 -59.05 -22.34 -12.45
C ASN A 19 -59.47 -22.90 -11.08
N ASN A 20 -60.74 -22.68 -10.71
CA ASN A 20 -61.42 -23.57 -9.77
C ASN A 20 -62.06 -24.71 -10.57
N ASN A 21 -61.27 -25.74 -10.88
CA ASN A 21 -61.78 -27.08 -11.18
C ASN A 21 -60.65 -28.08 -10.99
N ASN A 22 -60.90 -29.11 -10.18
CA ASN A 22 -59.89 -30.03 -9.70
C ASN A 22 -59.41 -30.98 -10.81
N ASN A 23 -58.28 -30.66 -11.43
CA ASN A 23 -57.41 -31.65 -12.02
C ASN A 23 -55.95 -31.15 -11.91
N TYR A 24 -55.17 -31.74 -11.00
CA TYR A 24 -53.76 -31.39 -10.77
C TYR A 24 -52.88 -31.98 -11.89
N ASN A 25 -53.12 -31.53 -13.12
CA ASN A 25 -52.11 -31.63 -14.16
C ASN A 25 -50.94 -30.74 -13.73
N ASN A 26 -49.78 -31.35 -13.48
CA ASN A 26 -48.50 -30.64 -13.41
C ASN A 26 -48.17 -30.09 -14.81
N GLU A 27 -48.81 -29.01 -15.21
CA GLU A 27 -48.39 -28.22 -16.36
C GLU A 27 -47.05 -27.59 -16.01
N ASN A 28 -45.98 -28.28 -16.41
CA ASN A 28 -44.62 -27.79 -16.28
C ASN A 28 -44.51 -26.41 -16.96
N ASN A 29 -44.27 -25.38 -16.15
CA ASN A 29 -44.04 -24.00 -16.62
C ASN A 29 -42.74 -23.84 -17.45
N ASP A 30 -42.07 -24.95 -17.78
CA ASP A 30 -40.86 -25.04 -18.61
C ASP A 30 -41.05 -24.49 -20.03
N ASN A 31 -42.28 -24.27 -20.49
CA ASN A 31 -42.57 -23.61 -21.77
C ASN A 31 -42.81 -22.09 -21.66
N HIS A 32 -42.89 -21.53 -20.44
CA HIS A 32 -43.19 -20.11 -20.26
C HIS A 32 -41.97 -19.24 -20.62
N ARG A 33 -42.14 -18.31 -21.58
CA ARG A 33 -41.05 -17.50 -22.15
C ARG A 33 -40.19 -16.79 -21.10
N PHE A 34 -40.80 -16.32 -20.00
CA PHE A 34 -40.07 -15.68 -18.90
C PHE A 34 -39.23 -16.67 -18.08
N VAL A 35 -39.74 -17.88 -17.79
CA VAL A 35 -38.98 -18.93 -17.07
C VAL A 35 -37.71 -19.30 -17.85
N ASN A 36 -37.78 -19.23 -19.19
CA ASN A 36 -36.71 -19.59 -20.11
C ASN A 36 -35.72 -18.48 -20.47
N LEU A 37 -35.72 -17.35 -19.77
CA LEU A 37 -34.75 -16.27 -20.02
C LEU A 37 -33.30 -16.75 -19.88
N PRO A 38 -32.39 -16.38 -20.81
CA PRO A 38 -30.96 -16.68 -20.70
C PRO A 38 -30.33 -16.05 -19.44
N HIS A 39 -29.36 -16.74 -18.83
CA HIS A 39 -28.69 -16.27 -17.60
C HIS A 39 -28.05 -14.88 -17.73
N ILE A 40 -27.55 -14.51 -18.91
CA ILE A 40 -27.01 -13.16 -19.15
C ILE A 40 -28.06 -12.05 -19.02
N ILE A 41 -29.33 -12.34 -19.31
CA ILE A 41 -30.44 -11.40 -19.14
C ILE A 41 -30.87 -11.34 -17.67
N LEU A 42 -30.98 -12.51 -17.01
CA LEU A 42 -31.26 -12.59 -15.58
C LEU A 42 -30.19 -11.85 -14.74
N LEU A 43 -28.91 -12.00 -15.09
CA LEU A 43 -27.79 -11.28 -14.46
C LEU A 43 -27.90 -9.76 -14.64
N ARG A 44 -28.33 -9.27 -15.80
CA ARG A 44 -28.59 -7.84 -16.02
C ARG A 44 -29.76 -7.36 -15.16
N ILE A 45 -30.87 -8.08 -15.11
CA ILE A 45 -32.02 -7.74 -14.26
C ILE A 45 -31.62 -7.68 -12.78
N ILE A 46 -30.89 -8.67 -12.28
CA ILE A 46 -30.40 -8.69 -10.89
C ILE A 46 -29.49 -7.50 -10.55
N LYS A 47 -28.69 -7.00 -11.50
CA LYS A 47 -27.81 -5.83 -11.27
C LYS A 47 -28.59 -4.54 -11.01
N GLU A 48 -29.77 -4.38 -11.60
CA GLU A 48 -30.64 -3.20 -11.41
C GLU A 48 -31.46 -3.25 -10.10
N ILE A 49 -31.53 -4.41 -9.42
CA ILE A 49 -32.20 -4.54 -8.12
C ILE A 49 -31.21 -4.14 -7.03
N GLU A 50 -31.47 -3.07 -6.28
CA GLU A 50 -30.51 -2.57 -5.27
C GLU A 50 -30.47 -3.41 -4.00
N ASN A 51 -31.65 -3.84 -3.51
CA ASN A 51 -31.85 -4.55 -2.26
C ASN A 51 -31.64 -6.06 -2.41
N ASP A 52 -30.81 -6.63 -1.53
CA ASP A 52 -30.46 -8.05 -1.53
C ASP A 52 -31.62 -8.99 -1.17
N ILE A 53 -32.62 -8.52 -0.42
CA ILE A 53 -33.85 -9.28 -0.13
C ILE A 53 -34.67 -9.48 -1.42
N ASP A 54 -34.84 -8.41 -2.21
CA ASP A 54 -35.58 -8.47 -3.47
C ASP A 54 -34.88 -9.37 -4.50
N ARG A 55 -33.54 -9.41 -4.50
CA ARG A 55 -32.74 -10.36 -5.30
C ARG A 55 -33.02 -11.82 -4.92
N VAL A 56 -33.12 -12.12 -3.62
CA VAL A 56 -33.53 -13.46 -3.15
C VAL A 56 -34.96 -13.77 -3.59
N CYS A 57 -35.92 -12.86 -3.34
CA CYS A 57 -37.32 -13.01 -3.76
C CYS A 57 -37.45 -13.27 -5.27
N PHE A 58 -36.69 -12.55 -6.11
CA PHE A 58 -36.64 -12.77 -7.55
C PHE A 58 -36.25 -14.22 -7.88
N SER A 59 -35.19 -14.75 -7.27
CA SER A 59 -34.76 -16.13 -7.51
C SER A 59 -35.74 -17.21 -7.01
N LEU A 60 -36.69 -16.85 -6.14
CA LEU A 60 -37.73 -17.75 -5.62
C LEU A 60 -39.01 -17.78 -6.49
N VAL A 61 -39.12 -16.95 -7.54
CA VAL A 61 -40.32 -16.85 -8.39
C VAL A 61 -40.64 -18.18 -9.12
N CYS A 62 -39.63 -18.97 -9.48
CA CYS A 62 -39.85 -20.31 -10.03
C CYS A 62 -38.68 -21.27 -9.72
N LYS A 63 -38.98 -22.58 -9.78
CA LYS A 63 -38.01 -23.65 -9.47
C LYS A 63 -36.72 -23.55 -10.29
N ARG A 64 -36.82 -23.38 -11.62
CA ARG A 64 -35.64 -23.26 -12.51
C ARG A 64 -34.72 -22.11 -12.07
N TRP A 65 -35.28 -20.95 -11.74
CA TRP A 65 -34.49 -19.80 -11.32
C TRP A 65 -33.84 -20.04 -9.96
N PHE A 66 -34.52 -20.69 -9.02
CA PHE A 66 -33.94 -21.10 -7.75
C PHE A 66 -32.79 -22.11 -7.94
N ASP A 67 -33.01 -23.17 -8.72
CA ASP A 67 -32.02 -24.22 -8.97
C ASP A 67 -30.77 -23.66 -9.67
N GLN A 68 -30.95 -22.73 -10.60
CA GLN A 68 -29.86 -22.10 -11.38
C GLN A 68 -29.34 -20.79 -10.76
N ARG A 69 -29.74 -20.43 -9.53
CA ARG A 69 -29.40 -19.14 -8.88
C ARG A 69 -27.90 -18.79 -8.93
N ASN A 70 -27.03 -19.79 -8.76
CA ASN A 70 -25.58 -19.61 -8.76
C ASN A 70 -24.99 -19.06 -10.08
N CYS A 71 -25.74 -19.13 -11.19
CA CYS A 71 -25.29 -18.68 -12.51
C CYS A 71 -25.60 -17.21 -12.82
N TYR A 72 -26.42 -16.53 -12.01
CA TYR A 72 -26.87 -15.16 -12.30
C TYR A 72 -27.16 -14.29 -11.06
N LEU A 73 -27.41 -14.90 -9.90
CA LEU A 73 -27.67 -14.18 -8.65
C LEU A 73 -26.35 -13.76 -8.00
N SER A 74 -26.26 -12.51 -7.57
CA SER A 74 -25.14 -12.03 -6.75
C SER A 74 -25.65 -11.01 -5.75
N PHE A 75 -25.10 -11.01 -4.53
CA PHE A 75 -25.43 -10.01 -3.52
C PHE A 75 -24.66 -8.69 -3.76
N ASN A 76 -25.21 -7.58 -3.28
CA ASN A 76 -24.73 -6.20 -3.39
C ASN A 76 -23.99 -5.78 -2.11
N CYS A 77 -24.56 -6.15 -0.96
CA CYS A 77 -24.03 -5.96 0.39
C CYS A 77 -23.62 -4.51 0.76
N LYS A 78 -24.07 -3.48 0.03
CA LYS A 78 -23.68 -2.08 0.26
C LYS A 78 -24.00 -1.62 1.69
N ASP A 79 -25.21 -1.91 2.15
CA ASP A 79 -25.70 -1.50 3.48
C ASP A 79 -25.05 -2.29 4.63
N LEU A 80 -24.34 -3.38 4.30
CA LEU A 80 -23.68 -4.27 5.26
C LEU A 80 -22.23 -3.86 5.57
N ILE A 81 -21.68 -2.86 4.85
CA ILE A 81 -20.29 -2.40 4.99
C ILE A 81 -20.05 -1.67 6.33
N LEU A 82 -21.11 -1.10 6.93
CA LEU A 82 -21.02 -0.20 8.09
C LEU A 82 -20.55 -0.84 9.41
N ASP A 83 -20.62 -2.17 9.57
CA ASP A 83 -20.08 -2.87 10.74
C ASP A 83 -19.53 -4.28 10.39
N ARG A 84 -18.26 -4.30 9.97
CA ARG A 84 -17.52 -5.55 9.69
C ARG A 84 -17.41 -6.49 10.90
N SER A 85 -17.43 -5.95 12.13
CA SER A 85 -17.20 -6.74 13.34
C SER A 85 -18.42 -7.58 13.74
N HIS A 86 -19.62 -7.04 13.53
CA HIS A 86 -20.88 -7.76 13.74
C HIS A 86 -21.20 -8.71 12.57
N MET A 87 -20.81 -8.39 11.33
CA MET A 87 -21.03 -9.23 10.14
C MET A 87 -20.58 -10.69 10.32
N ILE A 88 -19.35 -10.93 10.77
CA ILE A 88 -18.79 -12.29 10.90
C ILE A 88 -19.55 -13.12 11.96
N LYS A 89 -19.99 -12.48 13.06
CA LYS A 89 -20.85 -13.10 14.07
C LYS A 89 -22.24 -13.42 13.49
N ASN A 90 -22.77 -12.54 12.64
CA ASN A 90 -24.12 -12.63 12.09
C ASN A 90 -24.32 -13.73 11.03
N ILE A 91 -23.25 -14.25 10.39
CA ILE A 91 -23.35 -15.42 9.50
C ILE A 91 -24.01 -16.63 10.21
N LYS A 92 -23.80 -16.79 11.52
CA LYS A 92 -24.42 -17.85 12.33
C LYS A 92 -25.95 -17.74 12.43
N TYR A 93 -26.51 -16.55 12.20
CA TYR A 93 -27.95 -16.28 12.24
C TYR A 93 -28.61 -16.30 10.84
N PHE A 94 -27.85 -16.58 9.77
CA PHE A 94 -28.39 -16.62 8.41
C PHE A 94 -29.24 -17.89 8.19
N THR A 95 -30.56 -17.73 8.21
CA THR A 95 -31.52 -18.85 8.18
C THR A 95 -31.66 -19.51 6.80
N LEU A 96 -31.39 -18.78 5.72
CA LEU A 96 -31.56 -19.23 4.33
C LEU A 96 -30.37 -20.09 3.84
N LYS A 97 -30.21 -21.29 4.40
CA LYS A 97 -29.08 -22.20 4.12
C LYS A 97 -28.77 -22.43 2.63
N SER A 98 -29.78 -22.37 1.74
CA SER A 98 -29.59 -22.51 0.29
C SER A 98 -28.86 -21.34 -0.40
N TYR A 99 -28.76 -20.18 0.26
CA TYR A 99 -28.07 -18.99 -0.24
C TYR A 99 -26.74 -18.71 0.46
N ILE A 100 -26.40 -19.46 1.51
CA ILE A 100 -25.25 -19.17 2.38
C ILE A 100 -23.93 -19.10 1.59
N ASN A 101 -23.70 -20.00 0.64
CA ASN A 101 -22.49 -20.01 -0.19
C ASN A 101 -22.39 -18.79 -1.12
N LEU A 102 -23.51 -18.28 -1.65
CA LEU A 102 -23.52 -17.08 -2.50
C LEU A 102 -23.30 -15.81 -1.68
N PHE A 103 -23.89 -15.77 -0.47
CA PHE A 103 -23.71 -14.68 0.46
C PHE A 103 -22.27 -14.65 0.99
N GLN A 104 -21.73 -15.80 1.41
CA GLN A 104 -20.33 -15.97 1.79
C GLN A 104 -19.39 -15.61 0.65
N SER A 105 -19.58 -16.11 -0.57
CA SER A 105 -18.71 -15.77 -1.70
C SER A 105 -18.67 -14.26 -2.00
N ARG A 106 -19.75 -13.52 -1.72
CA ARG A 106 -19.77 -12.05 -1.80
C ARG A 106 -19.17 -11.37 -0.58
N LEU A 107 -19.43 -11.86 0.63
CA LEU A 107 -18.74 -11.40 1.82
C LEU A 107 -17.23 -11.61 1.69
N ASP A 108 -16.75 -12.75 1.20
CA ASP A 108 -15.34 -13.00 0.92
C ASP A 108 -14.76 -12.00 -0.10
N GLN A 109 -15.57 -11.41 -0.99
CA GLN A 109 -15.12 -10.38 -1.95
C GLN A 109 -15.14 -8.94 -1.38
N ILE A 110 -15.68 -8.74 -0.16
CA ILE A 110 -15.88 -7.43 0.50
C ILE A 110 -15.14 -7.35 1.86
N LEU A 111 -15.06 -8.51 2.53
CA LEU A 111 -14.17 -8.91 3.62
C LEU A 111 -12.85 -9.50 3.09
N ILE A 112 -12.64 -9.46 1.76
CA ILE A 112 -11.43 -8.88 1.21
C ILE A 112 -11.73 -7.37 1.10
N PRO A 113 -11.35 -6.53 2.09
CA PRO A 113 -10.85 -5.21 1.77
C PRO A 113 -9.65 -5.37 0.82
N SER A 114 -9.16 -4.26 0.27
CA SER A 114 -7.80 -4.23 -0.30
C SER A 114 -6.76 -4.87 0.64
N GLU A 115 -7.01 -4.89 1.97
CA GLU A 115 -6.36 -5.74 2.97
C GLU A 115 -7.18 -6.91 3.59
N SER A 116 -6.87 -8.18 3.22
CA SER A 116 -7.01 -9.44 4.03
C SER A 116 -8.43 -10.00 4.37
N ILE A 117 -8.72 -11.28 4.73
CA ILE A 117 -7.95 -12.52 5.06
C ILE A 117 -8.73 -13.79 4.56
N VAL A 118 -8.12 -14.99 4.53
CA VAL A 118 -8.60 -16.32 5.07
C VAL A 118 -7.70 -17.45 4.55
N ASP A 119 -7.53 -18.49 5.36
CA ASP A 119 -6.65 -19.65 5.13
C ASP A 119 -7.17 -20.62 4.03
N TYR A 120 -6.52 -20.60 2.86
CA TYR A 120 -6.29 -21.77 1.99
C TYR A 120 -4.75 -21.95 1.97
N PRO A 121 -4.18 -22.95 1.28
CA PRO A 121 -2.85 -22.79 0.66
C PRO A 121 -2.90 -21.64 -0.38
N ARG A 122 -2.90 -20.38 0.09
CA ARG A 122 -3.43 -19.19 -0.62
C ARG A 122 -2.37 -18.14 -1.02
N ASN A 123 -1.08 -18.49 -0.96
CA ASN A 123 0.03 -17.52 -1.18
C ASN A 123 0.57 -17.49 -2.61
N GLN A 124 -0.28 -17.83 -3.58
CA GLN A 124 0.05 -17.79 -4.99
C GLN A 124 -1.16 -17.18 -5.69
N LEU A 125 -0.93 -16.22 -6.57
CA LEU A 125 -1.92 -15.95 -7.61
C LEU A 125 -2.28 -17.30 -8.26
N PRO A 126 -3.57 -17.61 -8.51
CA PRO A 126 -3.97 -18.74 -9.33
C PRO A 126 -3.71 -18.44 -10.81
N LEU A 127 -2.47 -18.06 -11.11
CA LEU A 127 -1.88 -18.16 -12.42
C LEU A 127 -1.87 -19.65 -12.78
N LYS A 128 -2.91 -20.08 -13.49
CA LYS A 128 -2.92 -21.34 -14.27
C LYS A 128 -1.89 -21.33 -15.42
N HIS A 129 -1.03 -20.33 -15.46
CA HIS A 129 0.04 -20.15 -16.41
C HIS A 129 1.34 -20.24 -15.64
N ASP A 130 2.15 -21.24 -15.96
CA ASP A 130 3.40 -21.54 -15.24
C ASP A 130 4.46 -20.44 -15.36
N ARG A 131 4.24 -19.44 -16.22
CA ARG A 131 5.14 -18.31 -16.47
C ARG A 131 4.37 -17.04 -16.79
N LEU A 132 4.91 -15.90 -16.35
CA LEU A 132 4.50 -14.58 -16.82
C LEU A 132 5.03 -14.32 -18.25
N PRO A 133 4.35 -13.47 -19.06
CA PRO A 133 4.87 -13.03 -20.35
C PRO A 133 6.29 -12.47 -20.27
N LEU A 134 7.18 -12.97 -21.13
CA LEU A 134 8.63 -12.69 -21.07
C LEU A 134 9.00 -11.22 -21.35
N ASN A 135 8.08 -10.45 -21.93
CA ASN A 135 8.24 -9.03 -22.26
C ASN A 135 7.86 -8.06 -21.12
N ILE A 136 7.40 -8.57 -19.97
CA ILE A 136 7.09 -7.74 -18.81
C ILE A 136 8.39 -7.26 -18.16
N LYS A 137 8.56 -5.94 -18.11
CA LYS A 137 9.71 -5.23 -17.50
C LYS A 137 9.46 -4.73 -16.09
N GLU A 138 8.20 -4.61 -15.69
CA GLU A 138 7.80 -4.05 -14.41
C GLU A 138 6.67 -4.88 -13.81
N ILE A 139 6.79 -5.20 -12.51
CA ILE A 139 5.76 -5.88 -11.74
C ILE A 139 5.56 -5.11 -10.42
N ILE A 140 4.33 -4.69 -10.17
CA ILE A 140 3.85 -4.17 -8.89
C ILE A 140 2.84 -5.19 -8.34
N SER A 141 3.01 -5.62 -7.09
CA SER A 141 2.16 -6.65 -6.48
C SER A 141 1.79 -6.33 -5.03
N TYR A 142 0.51 -6.55 -4.72
CA TYR A 142 -0.03 -6.46 -3.36
C TYR A 142 0.02 -7.80 -2.60
N TYR A 143 0.63 -8.82 -3.21
CA TYR A 143 0.74 -10.18 -2.69
C TYR A 143 2.16 -10.74 -2.91
N PRO A 144 2.58 -11.74 -2.12
CA PRO A 144 3.82 -12.47 -2.39
C PRO A 144 3.84 -13.07 -3.80
N ILE A 145 4.95 -12.90 -4.51
CA ILE A 145 5.18 -13.50 -5.83
C ILE A 145 6.22 -14.61 -5.71
N ARG A 146 5.94 -15.75 -6.34
CA ARG A 146 6.94 -16.80 -6.58
C ARG A 146 8.06 -16.28 -7.48
N GLN A 147 9.28 -16.22 -6.97
CA GLN A 147 10.41 -15.62 -7.67
C GLN A 147 10.73 -16.36 -8.99
N HIS A 148 10.48 -17.68 -9.05
CA HIS A 148 10.71 -18.51 -10.24
C HIS A 148 9.74 -18.25 -11.43
N ILE A 149 8.65 -17.49 -11.25
CA ILE A 149 7.77 -17.09 -12.38
C ILE A 149 8.11 -15.71 -12.95
N LEU A 150 9.10 -15.01 -12.38
CA LEU A 150 9.50 -13.68 -12.82
C LEU A 150 10.17 -13.73 -14.20
N PRO A 151 9.88 -12.77 -15.12
CA PRO A 151 10.54 -12.67 -16.41
C PRO A 151 12.05 -12.44 -16.27
N LEU A 152 12.85 -13.07 -17.14
CA LEU A 152 14.31 -12.83 -17.21
C LEU A 152 14.71 -11.42 -17.68
N ALA A 153 13.74 -10.64 -18.18
CA ALA A 153 13.92 -9.26 -18.63
C ALA A 153 13.27 -8.24 -17.68
N LEU A 154 12.89 -8.65 -16.46
CA LEU A 154 12.28 -7.78 -15.46
C LEU A 154 13.32 -6.75 -14.96
N GLU A 155 13.00 -5.47 -15.08
CA GLU A 155 13.85 -4.35 -14.67
C GLU A 155 13.38 -3.73 -13.33
N ARG A 156 12.08 -3.82 -13.00
CA ARG A 156 11.49 -3.29 -11.76
C ARG A 156 10.56 -4.30 -11.09
N LEU A 157 10.76 -4.53 -9.79
CA LEU A 157 9.90 -5.36 -8.95
C LEU A 157 9.51 -4.57 -7.69
N GLU A 158 8.21 -4.41 -7.48
CA GLU A 158 7.66 -3.75 -6.32
C GLU A 158 6.62 -4.65 -5.63
N ILE A 159 6.79 -4.84 -4.33
CA ILE A 159 5.94 -5.69 -3.50
C ILE A 159 5.45 -4.84 -2.32
N GLN A 160 4.15 -4.51 -2.32
CA GLN A 160 3.48 -3.65 -1.34
C GLN A 160 2.54 -4.49 -0.46
N LEU A 161 2.95 -4.78 0.77
CA LEU A 161 2.28 -5.73 1.66
C LEU A 161 1.56 -4.99 2.78
N THR A 162 0.38 -4.45 2.43
CA THR A 162 -0.46 -3.65 3.32
C THR A 162 -1.23 -4.48 4.35
N ASN A 163 -1.34 -5.79 4.14
CA ASN A 163 -2.25 -6.67 4.89
C ASN A 163 -1.67 -7.11 6.24
N GLU A 164 -2.44 -6.96 7.32
CA GLU A 164 -2.10 -7.43 8.68
C GLU A 164 -2.06 -8.96 8.85
N ILE A 165 -2.13 -9.75 7.77
CA ILE A 165 -2.05 -11.22 7.89
C ILE A 165 -0.65 -11.59 8.38
N TYR A 166 -0.58 -12.21 9.56
CA TYR A 166 0.63 -12.62 10.29
C TYR A 166 1.55 -13.65 9.58
N GLN A 167 1.48 -13.80 8.26
CA GLN A 167 2.33 -14.73 7.53
C GLN A 167 3.66 -14.07 7.19
N LYS A 168 4.75 -14.60 7.77
CA LYS A 168 6.13 -14.22 7.46
C LYS A 168 6.38 -14.41 5.97
N ILE A 169 6.83 -13.36 5.30
CA ILE A 169 7.07 -13.39 3.85
C ILE A 169 8.54 -13.72 3.58
N ASP A 170 8.73 -14.73 2.74
CA ASP A 170 10.03 -15.24 2.33
C ASP A 170 10.33 -14.82 0.90
N ILE A 171 11.37 -14.01 0.74
CA ILE A 171 11.85 -13.56 -0.55
C ILE A 171 13.28 -14.03 -0.71
N ASP A 172 13.44 -15.17 -1.38
CA ASP A 172 14.75 -15.62 -1.82
C ASP A 172 15.24 -14.70 -2.95
N VAL A 173 15.99 -13.67 -2.55
CA VAL A 173 16.57 -12.69 -3.47
C VAL A 173 17.55 -13.31 -4.48
N SER A 174 18.07 -14.52 -4.23
CA SER A 174 18.94 -15.23 -5.17
C SER A 174 18.23 -15.72 -6.43
N LEU A 175 16.90 -15.82 -6.36
CA LEU A 175 16.04 -16.18 -7.48
C LEU A 175 15.57 -14.96 -8.29
N LEU A 176 15.97 -13.74 -7.91
CA LEU A 176 15.62 -12.54 -8.66
C LEU A 176 16.42 -12.45 -9.98
N PRO A 177 15.80 -11.96 -11.06
CA PRO A 177 16.46 -11.88 -12.36
C PRO A 177 17.62 -10.87 -12.36
N ARG A 178 18.73 -11.22 -13.00
CA ARG A 178 19.94 -10.37 -13.11
C ARG A 178 19.76 -9.09 -13.94
N SER A 179 18.58 -8.89 -14.54
CA SER A 179 18.18 -7.64 -15.22
C SER A 179 17.60 -6.60 -14.26
N LEU A 180 17.32 -6.97 -13.01
CA LEU A 180 16.58 -6.13 -12.07
C LEU A 180 17.40 -4.91 -11.63
N LYS A 181 16.88 -3.72 -11.92
CA LYS A 181 17.46 -2.42 -11.55
C LYS A 181 16.78 -1.82 -10.33
N ALA A 182 15.49 -2.07 -10.14
CA ALA A 182 14.74 -1.54 -9.00
C ALA A 182 14.02 -2.66 -8.24
N LEU A 183 14.26 -2.74 -6.93
CA LEU A 183 13.61 -3.66 -6.00
C LEU A 183 13.02 -2.90 -4.82
N HIS A 184 11.69 -2.86 -4.74
CA HIS A 184 10.95 -2.19 -3.67
C HIS A 184 10.16 -3.21 -2.85
N LEU A 185 10.41 -3.25 -1.55
CA LEU A 185 9.81 -4.15 -0.57
C LEU A 185 9.22 -3.29 0.56
N PHE A 186 7.90 -3.18 0.58
CA PHE A 186 7.17 -2.44 1.61
C PHE A 186 6.27 -3.41 2.37
N GLY A 187 6.29 -3.37 3.70
CA GLY A 187 5.39 -4.20 4.49
C GLY A 187 5.38 -3.89 5.98
N ILE A 188 4.23 -4.12 6.61
CA ILE A 188 4.06 -3.97 8.07
C ILE A 188 4.73 -5.14 8.82
N GLN A 189 4.79 -6.32 8.19
CA GLN A 189 5.30 -7.55 8.80
C GLN A 189 6.84 -7.67 8.66
N PRO A 190 7.52 -8.34 9.61
CA PRO A 190 8.92 -8.68 9.45
C PRO A 190 9.10 -9.70 8.31
N PHE A 191 9.89 -9.32 7.30
CA PHE A 191 10.37 -10.26 6.29
C PHE A 191 11.35 -11.27 6.93
N GLN A 192 11.63 -12.39 6.25
CA GLN A 192 12.86 -13.14 6.53
C GLN A 192 14.07 -12.21 6.33
N PRO A 193 15.12 -12.26 7.20
CA PRO A 193 16.37 -11.52 6.99
C PRO A 193 16.86 -11.67 5.56
N ILE A 194 16.95 -10.54 4.83
CA ILE A 194 17.31 -10.55 3.42
C ILE A 194 18.83 -10.66 3.35
N ASP A 195 19.32 -11.71 2.69
CA ASP A 195 20.75 -11.85 2.40
C ASP A 195 21.15 -10.87 1.30
N ILE A 196 21.53 -9.66 1.71
CA ILE A 196 21.83 -8.54 0.82
C ILE A 196 22.96 -8.87 -0.16
N ASN A 197 23.89 -9.78 0.20
CA ASN A 197 24.96 -10.21 -0.70
C ASN A 197 24.43 -10.97 -1.94
N LYS A 198 23.19 -11.46 -1.90
CA LYS A 198 22.52 -12.17 -2.99
C LYS A 198 21.60 -11.26 -3.83
N LEU A 199 21.56 -9.95 -3.56
CA LEU A 199 20.87 -8.99 -4.43
C LEU A 199 21.47 -9.00 -5.85
N PRO A 200 20.67 -8.74 -6.90
CA PRO A 200 21.17 -8.62 -8.27
C PRO A 200 22.29 -7.57 -8.39
N PRO A 201 23.42 -7.87 -9.07
CA PRO A 201 24.55 -6.94 -9.17
C PRO A 201 24.28 -5.72 -10.07
N SER A 202 23.15 -5.71 -10.79
CA SER A 202 22.64 -4.62 -11.63
C SER A 202 21.71 -3.66 -10.90
N LEU A 203 21.47 -3.87 -9.59
CA LEU A 203 20.48 -3.11 -8.83
C LEU A 203 20.92 -1.67 -8.60
N GLU A 204 20.14 -0.72 -9.10
CA GLU A 204 20.34 0.73 -9.01
C GLU A 204 19.46 1.36 -7.92
N GLU A 205 18.28 0.80 -7.65
CA GLU A 205 17.35 1.23 -6.61
C GLU A 205 16.98 0.05 -5.69
N PHE A 206 17.20 0.20 -4.39
CA PHE A 206 16.73 -0.75 -3.38
C PHE A 206 15.97 -0.02 -2.29
N LYS A 207 14.73 -0.45 -2.04
CA LYS A 207 13.89 0.09 -0.97
C LYS A 207 13.35 -1.06 -0.14
N CYS A 208 13.60 -1.04 1.16
CA CYS A 208 13.13 -2.04 2.10
C CYS A 208 12.68 -1.33 3.39
N GLN A 209 11.36 -1.14 3.52
CA GLN A 209 10.77 -0.53 4.71
C GLN A 209 10.05 -1.61 5.52
N THR A 210 10.49 -1.82 6.76
CA THR A 210 9.94 -2.83 7.67
C THR A 210 9.68 -2.19 9.04
N VAL A 211 8.49 -2.42 9.61
CA VAL A 211 8.06 -1.69 10.83
C VAL A 211 8.73 -2.22 12.10
N ASN A 212 9.14 -3.50 12.12
CA ASN A 212 9.56 -4.23 13.33
C ASN A 212 10.97 -4.87 13.22
N GLY A 213 11.93 -4.17 12.60
CA GLY A 213 13.18 -4.70 12.05
C GLY A 213 14.34 -5.07 13.01
N ASN A 214 14.10 -5.69 14.17
CA ASN A 214 15.17 -5.90 15.18
C ASN A 214 16.42 -6.71 14.73
N ASP A 215 16.35 -7.62 13.75
CA ASP A 215 17.42 -8.61 13.47
C ASP A 215 17.73 -8.85 11.98
N MET A 216 17.49 -7.86 11.10
CA MET A 216 17.30 -8.18 9.67
C MET A 216 18.54 -8.25 8.75
N ILE A 217 19.73 -7.77 9.14
CA ILE A 217 20.89 -7.65 8.23
C ILE A 217 22.20 -7.99 8.95
N HIS A 218 22.81 -9.12 8.59
CA HIS A 218 24.11 -9.60 9.13
C HIS A 218 25.27 -9.54 8.10
N THR A 219 25.13 -8.75 7.03
CA THR A 219 25.94 -8.88 5.81
C THR A 219 26.79 -7.65 5.52
N THR A 220 27.94 -7.84 4.88
CA THR A 220 29.02 -6.84 4.81
C THR A 220 29.03 -5.94 3.57
N GLN A 221 28.33 -6.27 2.48
CA GLN A 221 28.45 -5.48 1.24
C GLN A 221 27.17 -5.45 0.39
N LEU A 222 26.70 -4.22 0.11
CA LEU A 222 25.63 -3.90 -0.85
C LEU A 222 26.19 -3.79 -2.29
N PRO A 223 25.37 -4.00 -3.35
CA PRO A 223 25.80 -3.78 -4.74
C PRO A 223 26.30 -2.35 -4.98
N SER A 224 27.50 -2.21 -5.55
CA SER A 224 28.15 -0.90 -5.82
C SER A 224 27.46 -0.07 -6.92
N THR A 225 26.51 -0.66 -7.62
CA THR A 225 25.63 -0.04 -8.63
C THR A 225 24.49 0.77 -8.02
N LEU A 226 24.21 0.63 -6.72
CA LEU A 226 23.13 1.34 -6.04
C LEU A 226 23.30 2.86 -6.05
N LYS A 227 22.25 3.54 -6.48
CA LYS A 227 22.10 4.99 -6.61
C LYS A 227 21.08 5.55 -5.63
N ILE A 228 19.99 4.80 -5.42
CA ILE A 228 18.91 5.11 -4.47
C ILE A 228 18.80 3.96 -3.47
N LEU A 229 18.84 4.29 -2.19
CA LEU A 229 18.70 3.33 -1.11
C LEU A 229 17.71 3.83 -0.06
N GLU A 230 16.78 2.96 0.34
CA GLU A 230 15.86 3.19 1.45
C GLU A 230 15.85 1.97 2.35
N LEU A 231 16.26 2.13 3.61
CA LEU A 231 16.39 1.03 4.58
C LEU A 231 15.89 1.45 5.95
N SER A 232 15.35 0.49 6.71
CA SER A 232 14.94 0.68 8.10
C SER A 232 16.05 0.49 9.14
N HIS A 233 17.27 0.07 8.73
CA HIS A 233 18.47 -0.10 9.58
C HIS A 233 19.75 -0.06 8.70
N CYS A 234 20.93 -0.31 9.28
CA CYS A 234 22.21 -0.59 8.57
C CYS A 234 22.95 0.57 7.86
N VAL A 235 23.39 1.58 8.62
CA VAL A 235 24.25 2.66 8.08
C VAL A 235 25.71 2.24 7.90
N GLN A 236 26.25 1.39 8.78
CA GLN A 236 27.67 0.98 8.83
C GLN A 236 28.26 0.33 7.57
N PHE A 237 27.41 -0.16 6.67
CA PHE A 237 27.81 -0.81 5.41
C PHE A 237 27.76 0.13 4.20
N LEU A 238 27.24 1.36 4.37
CA LEU A 238 26.98 2.26 3.25
C LEU A 238 28.26 2.91 2.71
N LYS A 239 29.26 3.19 3.56
CA LYS A 239 30.51 3.92 3.27
C LYS A 239 31.27 3.54 1.98
N HIS A 240 31.08 2.33 1.46
CA HIS A 240 31.71 1.85 0.22
C HIS A 240 30.90 2.14 -1.07
N LEU A 241 29.65 2.60 -0.96
CA LEU A 241 28.73 2.82 -2.08
C LEU A 241 28.94 4.18 -2.76
N GLN A 242 30.01 4.30 -3.54
CA GLN A 242 30.39 5.54 -4.24
C GLN A 242 29.36 6.03 -5.28
N SER A 243 28.47 5.15 -5.74
CA SER A 243 27.38 5.48 -6.67
C SER A 243 26.13 6.07 -5.99
N LEU A 244 26.03 5.95 -4.66
CA LEU A 244 24.83 6.27 -3.90
C LEU A 244 24.64 7.78 -3.79
N HIS A 245 23.58 8.32 -4.39
CA HIS A 245 23.28 9.76 -4.37
C HIS A 245 22.04 10.12 -3.54
N THR A 246 21.11 9.18 -3.37
CA THR A 246 19.88 9.36 -2.59
C THR A 246 19.78 8.28 -1.52
N LEU A 247 19.64 8.70 -0.27
CA LEU A 247 19.53 7.81 0.89
C LEU A 247 18.34 8.21 1.76
N HIS A 248 17.49 7.23 2.07
CA HIS A 248 16.43 7.35 3.06
C HIS A 248 16.69 6.34 4.19
N LEU A 249 16.90 6.84 5.40
CA LEU A 249 17.08 6.03 6.60
C LEU A 249 15.86 6.18 7.50
N HIS A 250 15.23 5.06 7.84
CA HIS A 250 14.34 4.99 9.00
C HIS A 250 15.17 4.44 10.15
N ILE A 251 15.14 5.08 11.32
CA ILE A 251 15.88 4.67 12.52
C ILE A 251 14.87 4.43 13.63
N THR A 252 14.49 3.17 13.80
CA THR A 252 13.44 2.77 14.74
C THR A 252 13.98 2.46 16.14
N ASN A 253 15.25 2.04 16.26
CA ASN A 253 15.83 1.60 17.53
C ASN A 253 16.81 2.65 18.13
N SER A 254 16.84 2.74 19.46
CA SER A 254 17.79 3.60 20.17
C SER A 254 19.22 3.10 20.02
N SER A 255 19.42 1.78 19.94
CA SER A 255 20.74 1.14 19.76
C SER A 255 21.39 1.38 18.39
N ASP A 256 20.64 1.86 17.40
CA ASP A 256 21.17 2.17 16.06
C ASP A 256 22.09 3.40 16.14
N THR A 257 23.37 3.17 16.46
CA THR A 257 24.43 4.17 16.42
C THR A 257 25.13 4.11 15.06
N TRP A 258 25.11 5.22 14.35
CA TRP A 258 25.92 5.49 13.16
C TRP A 258 27.16 6.32 13.53
N GLU A 259 28.29 6.03 12.89
CA GLU A 259 29.58 6.69 13.13
C GLU A 259 29.94 7.72 12.04
N ILE A 260 30.98 8.52 12.30
CA ILE A 260 31.54 9.47 11.34
C ILE A 260 32.05 8.71 10.11
N GLY A 261 31.50 9.04 8.94
CA GLY A 261 31.85 8.42 7.66
C GLY A 261 31.04 7.18 7.28
N ASP A 262 30.01 6.79 8.05
CA ASP A 262 29.09 5.72 7.64
C ASP A 262 28.26 6.11 6.40
N ILE A 263 27.84 7.37 6.30
CA ILE A 263 27.16 7.91 5.11
C ILE A 263 28.21 8.27 4.03
N PRO A 264 28.08 7.77 2.78
CA PRO A 264 28.98 8.13 1.69
C PRO A 264 28.96 9.62 1.32
N GLU A 265 30.13 10.18 1.04
CA GLU A 265 30.32 11.52 0.47
C GLU A 265 29.72 11.72 -0.94
N SER A 266 29.21 10.66 -1.57
CA SER A 266 28.42 10.71 -2.81
C SER A 266 26.94 11.09 -2.57
N VAL A 267 26.43 10.92 -1.34
CA VAL A 267 25.03 11.21 -1.01
C VAL A 267 24.77 12.71 -1.07
N THR A 268 23.85 13.11 -1.93
CA THR A 268 23.42 14.51 -2.12
C THR A 268 22.01 14.76 -1.60
N HIS A 269 21.18 13.71 -1.51
CA HIS A 269 19.82 13.76 -0.98
C HIS A 269 19.70 12.77 0.18
N LEU A 270 19.47 13.30 1.38
CA LEU A 270 19.39 12.51 2.61
C LEU A 270 18.07 12.81 3.33
N THR A 271 17.27 11.77 3.52
CA THR A 271 16.11 11.80 4.42
C THR A 271 16.39 10.88 5.59
N ILE A 272 16.12 11.36 6.81
CA ILE A 272 16.27 10.57 8.03
C ILE A 272 15.01 10.72 8.87
N GLU A 273 14.36 9.59 9.12
CA GLU A 273 13.24 9.45 10.03
C GLU A 273 13.73 8.76 11.29
N SER A 274 13.49 9.32 12.48
CA SER A 274 13.89 8.64 13.72
C SER A 274 12.84 8.69 14.82
N ASN A 275 12.41 7.50 15.24
CA ASN A 275 11.46 7.30 16.34
C ASN A 275 12.10 7.42 17.73
N THR A 276 13.42 7.66 17.79
CA THR A 276 14.18 7.87 19.02
C THR A 276 15.02 9.12 18.89
N ILE A 277 15.36 9.78 20.01
CA ILE A 277 16.19 11.00 19.96
C ILE A 277 17.59 10.65 19.46
N LYS A 278 17.98 11.21 18.32
CA LYS A 278 19.34 11.10 17.77
C LYS A 278 20.03 12.47 17.76
N PHE A 279 21.24 12.52 18.31
CA PHE A 279 22.09 13.70 18.27
C PHE A 279 22.95 13.67 17.01
N ILE A 280 22.85 14.69 16.16
CA ILE A 280 23.64 14.80 14.92
C ILE A 280 24.73 15.85 15.09
N VAL A 281 25.98 15.46 14.75
CA VAL A 281 27.10 16.38 14.53
C VAL A 281 27.44 16.47 13.04
N LYS A 282 28.07 17.57 12.63
CA LYS A 282 28.34 17.90 11.21
C LYS A 282 29.08 16.76 10.51
N GLU A 283 30.04 16.18 11.21
CA GLU A 283 30.97 15.16 10.74
C GLU A 283 30.28 13.83 10.39
N MET A 284 29.00 13.64 10.76
CA MET A 284 28.20 12.47 10.40
C MET A 284 27.51 12.63 9.03
N LEU A 285 27.43 13.86 8.50
CA LEU A 285 26.68 14.17 7.28
C LEU A 285 27.65 14.49 6.12
N PRO A 286 27.34 14.06 4.87
CA PRO A 286 28.16 14.33 3.70
C PRO A 286 28.44 15.81 3.46
N SER A 287 29.68 16.16 3.10
CA SER A 287 30.07 17.55 2.82
C SER A 287 29.37 18.16 1.59
N LYS A 288 28.94 17.31 0.65
CA LYS A 288 28.30 17.69 -0.63
C LYS A 288 26.76 17.64 -0.59
N LEU A 289 26.17 17.54 0.59
CA LEU A 289 24.73 17.39 0.75
C LEU A 289 23.97 18.62 0.22
N LYS A 290 22.96 18.36 -0.62
CA LYS A 290 22.10 19.38 -1.28
C LYS A 290 20.70 19.43 -0.69
N TYR A 291 20.16 18.27 -0.33
CA TYR A 291 18.84 18.12 0.27
C TYR A 291 18.97 17.33 1.57
N LEU A 292 18.49 17.93 2.67
CA LEU A 292 18.39 17.27 3.97
C LEU A 292 16.96 17.35 4.48
N LYS A 293 16.35 16.20 4.78
CA LYS A 293 15.05 16.11 5.46
C LYS A 293 15.18 15.32 6.76
N LEU A 294 14.64 15.87 7.83
CA LEU A 294 14.66 15.26 9.16
C LEU A 294 13.24 15.15 9.73
N ILE A 295 12.86 13.94 10.11
CA ILE A 295 11.49 13.58 10.51
C ILE A 295 11.52 13.03 11.94
N HIS A 296 10.64 13.54 12.80
CA HIS A 296 10.48 13.17 14.22
C HIS A 296 11.58 13.67 15.18
N TYR A 297 12.39 12.80 15.79
CA TYR A 297 13.13 13.12 17.03
C TYR A 297 14.64 13.33 16.80
N PHE A 298 15.06 14.58 16.62
CA PHE A 298 16.47 14.93 16.48
C PHE A 298 16.92 16.05 17.42
N GLU A 299 18.19 15.98 17.81
CA GLU A 299 18.95 17.02 18.49
C GLU A 299 20.23 17.33 17.68
N PHE A 300 20.76 18.54 17.81
CA PHE A 300 21.83 19.04 16.95
C PHE A 300 22.90 19.79 17.73
N LYS A 301 24.14 19.69 17.26
CA LYS A 301 25.19 20.64 17.63
C LYS A 301 24.81 22.05 17.14
N LYS A 302 25.02 23.04 18.01
CA LYS A 302 24.78 24.47 17.71
C LYS A 302 25.46 24.89 16.40
N ASN A 303 24.76 25.61 15.53
CA ASN A 303 25.20 26.08 14.21
C ASN A 303 25.59 25.01 13.16
N ILE A 304 25.27 23.73 13.37
CA ILE A 304 25.61 22.63 12.44
C ILE A 304 25.33 22.95 10.96
N PHE A 305 24.17 23.54 10.65
CA PHE A 305 23.75 23.77 9.27
C PHE A 305 24.55 24.88 8.56
N SER A 306 25.11 25.83 9.30
CA SER A 306 25.87 26.97 8.74
C SER A 306 27.14 26.54 7.98
N GLU A 307 27.59 25.30 8.17
CA GLU A 307 28.79 24.76 7.53
C GLU A 307 28.52 24.06 6.19
N PHE A 308 27.25 23.78 5.82
CA PHE A 308 26.92 23.09 4.57
C PHE A 308 26.78 24.06 3.40
N ARG A 309 27.91 24.36 2.76
CA ARG A 309 28.02 25.30 1.61
C ARG A 309 27.35 24.83 0.30
N HIS A 310 26.68 23.69 0.31
CA HIS A 310 25.99 23.10 -0.84
C HIS A 310 24.52 22.79 -0.55
N LEU A 311 24.04 23.04 0.67
CA LEU A 311 22.67 22.72 1.08
C LEU A 311 21.70 23.72 0.45
N GLU A 312 20.90 23.23 -0.49
CA GLU A 312 19.90 24.01 -1.23
C GLU A 312 18.54 23.97 -0.52
N THR A 313 18.21 22.83 0.12
CA THR A 313 16.93 22.57 0.78
C THR A 313 17.13 21.89 2.13
N LEU A 314 16.44 22.39 3.16
CA LEU A 314 16.45 21.86 4.52
C LEU A 314 14.99 21.72 5.02
N ASP A 315 14.48 20.49 5.05
CA ASP A 315 13.11 20.18 5.50
C ASP A 315 13.12 19.66 6.94
N LEU A 316 12.67 20.52 7.86
CA LEU A 316 12.48 20.23 9.29
C LEU A 316 10.99 20.27 9.69
N SER A 317 10.08 20.23 8.72
CA SER A 317 8.64 20.45 8.94
C SER A 317 7.96 19.41 9.85
N MET A 318 8.57 18.22 9.96
CA MET A 318 8.06 17.08 10.72
C MET A 318 8.85 16.80 12.01
N LEU A 319 9.65 17.76 12.50
CA LEU A 319 10.34 17.60 13.79
C LEU A 319 9.38 17.74 14.98
N SER A 320 9.47 16.81 15.92
CA SER A 320 8.56 16.72 17.08
C SER A 320 8.84 17.78 18.16
N ARG A 321 10.04 18.37 18.20
CA ARG A 321 10.42 19.43 19.17
C ARG A 321 10.35 20.81 18.53
N LYS A 322 9.61 21.72 19.18
CA LYS A 322 9.44 23.12 18.75
C LYS A 322 10.53 24.07 19.26
N ASP A 323 11.29 23.66 20.29
CA ASP A 323 12.24 24.52 21.01
C ASP A 323 13.66 24.51 20.40
N LEU A 324 13.77 24.27 19.09
CA LEU A 324 15.04 24.24 18.38
C LEU A 324 15.51 25.68 18.08
N ALA A 325 16.42 26.19 18.91
CA ALA A 325 17.11 27.44 18.65
C ALA A 325 18.19 27.25 17.56
N PHE A 326 17.92 27.75 16.36
CA PHE A 326 18.90 27.86 15.27
C PHE A 326 19.47 29.29 15.26
N ASP A 327 20.76 29.49 15.52
CA ASP A 327 21.36 30.85 15.45
C ASP A 327 21.71 31.25 14.01
N LYS A 328 22.31 30.34 13.23
CA LYS A 328 22.67 30.59 11.84
C LYS A 328 22.35 29.41 10.90
N LEU A 329 21.61 29.71 9.83
CA LEU A 329 21.38 28.85 8.67
C LEU A 329 22.37 29.18 7.54
N PRO A 330 22.65 28.26 6.60
CA PRO A 330 23.54 28.53 5.48
C PRO A 330 22.89 29.47 4.45
N ASP A 331 23.71 30.37 3.88
CA ASP A 331 23.26 31.51 3.07
C ASP A 331 22.66 31.13 1.68
N GLN A 332 22.62 29.83 1.34
CA GLN A 332 22.16 29.29 0.06
C GLN A 332 20.78 28.62 0.11
N LEU A 333 20.15 28.51 1.29
CA LEU A 333 18.83 27.87 1.40
C LEU A 333 17.80 28.61 0.53
N LYS A 334 17.10 27.85 -0.30
CA LYS A 334 15.94 28.34 -1.04
C LYS A 334 14.78 28.49 -0.05
N GLU A 335 14.13 29.66 -0.03
CA GLU A 335 12.84 29.84 0.64
C GLU A 335 11.77 29.03 -0.10
N GLU A 336 11.64 27.74 0.19
CA GLU A 336 10.48 26.97 -0.25
C GLU A 336 9.27 27.36 0.60
N THR A 337 8.25 27.90 -0.08
CA THR A 337 7.08 28.59 0.51
C THR A 337 6.07 27.65 1.20
N GLY A 338 6.52 26.49 1.68
CA GLY A 338 5.72 25.52 2.44
C GLY A 338 5.65 25.80 3.94
N PHE A 339 6.67 26.45 4.52
CA PHE A 339 6.65 26.88 5.92
C PHE A 339 5.71 28.07 6.10
N ARG A 340 4.51 27.84 6.64
CA ARG A 340 3.75 28.92 7.29
C ARG A 340 4.54 29.40 8.50
N ALA A 341 5.03 30.63 8.46
CA ALA A 341 5.79 31.29 9.53
C ALA A 341 5.03 31.51 10.86
N THR A 342 3.88 30.85 11.05
CA THR A 342 3.01 30.95 12.23
C THR A 342 3.19 29.80 13.24
N ASP A 343 3.77 28.66 12.84
CA ASP A 343 3.82 27.45 13.68
C ASP A 343 5.13 27.27 14.47
N VAL A 344 6.17 28.07 14.18
CA VAL A 344 7.36 28.21 15.00
C VAL A 344 7.20 29.41 15.93
N ARG A 345 6.45 29.24 17.02
CA ARG A 345 6.45 30.22 18.12
C ARG A 345 7.76 30.11 18.89
N VAL A 346 8.75 30.92 18.50
CA VAL A 346 9.95 31.17 19.31
C VAL A 346 9.54 31.90 20.59
N LEU A 347 9.24 31.15 21.65
CA LEU A 347 9.01 31.69 22.99
C LEU A 347 10.35 31.94 23.68
N GLY A 348 11.04 33.02 23.30
CA GLY A 348 12.32 33.38 23.91
C GLY A 348 13.14 34.44 23.19
N PHE A 349 12.66 35.69 23.19
CA PHE A 349 13.43 36.93 22.94
C PHE A 349 14.61 36.86 21.94
N GLY A 350 14.33 37.01 20.65
CA GLY A 350 15.36 37.25 19.62
C GLY A 350 14.76 37.40 18.22
N TRP A 351 15.03 38.51 17.55
CA TRP A 351 14.49 38.82 16.23
C TRP A 351 15.14 37.96 15.13
N ILE A 352 14.33 37.39 14.23
CA ILE A 352 14.77 37.14 12.84
C ILE A 352 13.70 37.69 11.90
N HIS A 353 14.08 38.73 11.15
CA HIS A 353 13.30 39.26 10.05
C HIS A 353 14.14 39.06 8.79
N TRP A 354 13.85 38.01 8.02
CA TRP A 354 14.58 37.74 6.78
C TRP A 354 13.99 38.57 5.64
N ARG A 355 14.79 39.50 5.12
CA ARG A 355 14.47 40.28 3.91
C ARG A 355 15.74 40.37 3.08
N GLY A 356 15.83 39.55 2.03
CA GLY A 356 16.93 39.61 1.09
C GLY A 356 16.89 40.91 0.26
N GLN A 357 17.51 41.97 0.76
CA GLN A 357 17.83 43.13 -0.09
C GLN A 357 19.08 42.83 -0.91
N LYS A 358 18.93 42.78 -2.23
CA LYS A 358 20.04 43.05 -3.15
C LYS A 358 20.56 44.45 -2.86
N THR A 359 21.84 44.57 -2.53
CA THR A 359 22.54 45.86 -2.53
C THR A 359 22.86 46.24 -3.98
N GLU A 360 22.03 47.11 -4.57
CA GLU A 360 22.43 47.87 -5.74
C GLU A 360 23.43 48.95 -5.30
N ASN A 361 24.71 48.75 -5.62
CA ASN A 361 25.70 49.82 -5.56
C ASN A 361 25.42 50.79 -6.71
N SER A 362 24.76 51.91 -6.44
CA SER A 362 24.77 53.07 -7.33
C SER A 362 25.83 54.08 -6.85
N PHE A 363 26.72 54.45 -7.78
CA PHE A 363 27.68 55.53 -7.59
C PHE A 363 26.99 56.89 -7.72
N THR A 364 27.30 57.81 -6.80
CA THR A 364 27.48 59.26 -7.03
C THR A 364 28.53 59.78 -6.08
#